data_AF-A0A1I1YHE9-F1
#
_entry.id   AF-A0A1I1YHE9-F1
#
_cell.length_a   1.000
_cell.length_b   1.000
_cell.length_c   1.000
_cell.angle_alpha   90.00
_cell.angle_beta   90.00
_cell.angle_gamma   90.00
#
_symmetry.space_group_name_H-M   'P 1'
#
loop_
_entity.id
_entity.type
_entity.pdbx_description
1 polymer ?
#
loop_
_entity_poly.entity_id
_entity_poly.type
_entity_poly.pdbx_seq_one_letter_code
_entity_poly.pdbx_strand_id
1 'polypeptide(L)' 'MGLSTIGIPGLILILLLALIIFGPRKLPEIGSAFGQTLREFKKSTNAIMDDEEVPTETRDKGTDSSYRKK' A
#
# COMPACT_ATOMS: atom_id res chain seq x y z
N MET A 1 -36.69 2.01 -5.50
CA MET A 1 -36.20 1.51 -4.19
C MET A 1 -35.40 0.25 -4.45
N GLY A 2 -34.09 0.26 -4.25
CA GLY A 2 -33.28 -0.95 -4.39
C GLY A 2 -31.87 -0.62 -4.88
N LEU A 3 -30.87 -1.13 -4.18
CA LEU A 3 -29.42 -1.05 -4.43
C LEU A 3 -28.68 0.17 -3.85
N SER A 4 -29.20 1.40 -3.90
CA SER A 4 -28.45 2.56 -3.37
C SER A 4 -28.31 2.58 -1.83
N THR A 5 -29.03 1.72 -1.11
CA THR A 5 -28.88 1.54 0.35
C THR A 5 -27.90 0.43 0.73
N ILE A 6 -27.41 -0.37 -0.23
CA ILE A 6 -26.35 -1.36 -0.02
C ILE A 6 -24.99 -0.67 -0.17
N GLY A 7 -24.80 0.40 0.59
CA GLY A 7 -23.53 1.12 0.66
C GLY A 7 -22.51 0.35 1.50
N ILE A 8 -21.67 1.11 2.21
CA ILE A 8 -20.68 0.59 3.17
C ILE A 8 -21.23 -0.51 4.10
N PRO A 9 -22.49 -0.46 4.61
CA PRO A 9 -23.03 -1.53 5.45
C PRO A 9 -23.07 -2.92 4.77
N GLY A 10 -23.37 -2.98 3.46
CA GLY A 10 -23.39 -4.23 2.71
C GLY A 10 -21.99 -4.82 2.50
N LEU A 11 -21.01 -3.94 2.23
CA LEU A 11 -19.61 -4.34 2.11
C LEU A 11 -19.09 -4.93 3.43
N ILE A 12 -19.39 -4.29 4.57
CA ILE A 12 -19.00 -4.79 5.89
C ILE A 12 -19.54 -6.20 6.14
N LEU A 13 -20.77 -6.49 5.74
CA LEU A 13 -21.39 -7.82 5.93
C LEU A 13 -20.68 -8.90 5.12
N ILE A 14 -20.32 -8.61 3.87
CA ILE A 14 -19.51 -9.50 3.01
C ILE A 14 -18.11 -9.69 3.61
N LEU A 15 -17.49 -8.61 4.08
CA LEU A 15 -16.17 -8.62 4.70
C LEU A 15 -16.19 -9.49 5.97
N LEU A 16 -17.24 -9.42 6.78
CA LEU A 16 -17.43 -10.26 7.97
C LEU A 16 -17.51 -11.76 7.61
N LEU A 17 -18.25 -12.12 6.56
CA LEU A 17 -18.29 -13.50 6.07
C LEU A 17 -16.91 -13.98 5.59
N ALA A 18 -16.21 -13.15 4.82
CA ALA A 18 -14.86 -13.45 4.37
C ALA A 18 -13.89 -13.59 5.55
N LEU A 19 -14.05 -12.78 6.61
CA LEU A 19 -13.26 -12.87 7.83
C LEU A 19 -13.55 -14.10 8.67
N ILE A 20 -14.75 -14.66 8.61
CA ILE A 20 -15.03 -15.94 9.28
C ILE A 20 -14.29 -17.08 8.56
N ILE A 21 -14.26 -17.06 7.23
CA ILE A 21 -13.58 -18.09 6.42
C ILE A 21 -12.05 -17.95 6.48
N PHE A 22 -11.55 -16.73 6.27
CA PHE A 22 -10.12 -16.46 6.18
C PHE A 22 -9.48 -16.06 7.52
N GLY A 23 -10.25 -15.48 8.44
CA GLY A 23 -9.74 -14.94 9.71
C GLY A 23 -9.25 -13.49 9.61
N PRO A 24 -9.42 -12.66 10.65
CA PRO A 24 -9.02 -11.25 10.67
C PRO A 24 -7.51 -11.03 10.60
N ARG A 25 -6.71 -12.05 10.92
CA ARG A 25 -5.24 -11.99 10.84
C ARG A 25 -4.72 -12.14 9.41
N LYS A 26 -5.46 -12.82 8.51
CA LYS A 26 -4.99 -13.07 7.15
C LYS A 26 -5.08 -11.86 6.23
N LEU A 27 -6.09 -10.99 6.40
CA LEU A 27 -6.20 -9.76 5.62
C LEU A 27 -5.00 -8.82 5.77
N PRO A 28 -4.55 -8.45 6.99
CA PRO A 28 -3.38 -7.59 7.16
C PRO A 28 -2.07 -8.29 6.74
N GLU A 29 -1.97 -9.61 6.95
CA GLU A 29 -0.82 -10.41 6.50
C GLU A 29 -0.66 -10.34 4.97
N ILE A 30 -1.72 -10.66 4.22
CA ILE A 30 -1.74 -10.58 2.75
C ILE A 30 -1.55 -9.13 2.28
N GLY A 31 -2.21 -8.16 2.92
CA GLY A 31 -2.09 -6.75 2.60
C GLY A 31 -0.66 -6.21 2.78
N SER A 32 0.05 -6.66 3.82
CA SER A 32 1.45 -6.27 4.05
C SER A 32 2.40 -6.81 2.98
N ALA A 33 2.25 -8.09 2.59
CA ALA A 33 3.06 -8.71 1.55
C ALA A 33 2.76 -8.10 0.17
N PHE A 34 1.48 -7.94 -0.15
CA PHE A 34 1.04 -7.29 -1.38
C PHE A 34 1.48 -5.82 -1.43
N GLY A 35 1.41 -5.09 -0.32
CA GLY A 35 1.84 -3.71 -0.21
C GLY A 35 3.34 -3.51 -0.45
N GLN A 36 4.17 -4.41 0.05
CA GLN A 36 5.62 -4.42 -0.26
C GLN A 36 5.85 -4.63 -1.76
N THR A 37 5.16 -5.60 -2.36
CA THR A 37 5.22 -5.85 -3.81
C THR A 37 4.80 -4.62 -4.61
N LEU A 38 3.69 -3.98 -4.23
CA LEU A 38 3.17 -2.79 -4.91
C LEU A 38 4.10 -1.57 -4.75
N ARG A 39 4.77 -1.46 -3.61
CA ARG A 39 5.76 -0.41 -3.34
C ARG A 39 7.00 -0.56 -4.23
N GLU A 40 7.50 -1.78 -4.36
CA GLU A 40 8.62 -2.09 -5.26
C GLU A 40 8.21 -1.89 -6.73
N PHE A 41 7.03 -2.39 -7.11
CA PHE A 41 6.47 -2.19 -8.45
C PHE A 41 6.34 -0.70 -8.79
N LYS A 42 5.83 0.12 -7.88
CA LYS A 42 5.77 1.58 -8.05
C LYS A 42 7.16 2.19 -8.24
N LYS A 43 8.16 1.78 -7.44
CA LYS A 43 9.52 2.29 -7.55
C LYS A 43 10.15 1.96 -8.90
N SER A 44 10.00 0.72 -9.37
CA SER A 44 10.48 0.29 -10.68
C SER A 44 9.73 0.96 -11.82
N THR A 45 8.42 1.13 -11.68
CA THR A 45 7.59 1.82 -12.69
C THR A 45 7.97 3.29 -12.81
N ASN A 46 8.15 3.98 -11.68
CA ASN A 46 8.61 5.36 -11.64
C ASN A 46 10.00 5.50 -12.27
N ALA A 47 10.94 4.61 -11.95
CA ALA A 47 12.27 4.65 -12.57
C ALA A 47 12.23 4.51 -14.10
N ILE A 48 11.32 3.69 -14.65
CA ILE A 48 11.14 3.55 -16.10
C ILE A 48 10.42 4.76 -16.70
N MET A 49 9.49 5.39 -15.98
CA MET A 49 8.80 6.62 -16.40
C MET A 49 9.73 7.85 -16.36
N ASP A 50 10.64 7.90 -15.39
CA ASP A 50 11.56 9.01 -15.15
C ASP A 50 12.75 9.02 -16.14
N ASP A 51 12.98 7.92 -16.89
CA ASP A 51 13.96 7.85 -17.99
C ASP A 51 13.54 8.70 -19.21
N GLU A 52 12.29 9.23 -19.24
CA GLU A 52 11.87 10.22 -20.26
C GLU A 52 12.03 11.68 -19.81
N GLU A 53 11.63 12.16 -18.61
CA GLU A 53 11.84 13.58 -18.22
C GLU A 53 11.92 13.84 -16.68
N VAL A 54 13.01 14.50 -16.26
CA VAL A 54 13.30 15.25 -15.01
C VAL A 54 13.29 14.49 -13.66
N PRO A 55 14.43 14.45 -12.92
CA PRO A 55 14.54 13.69 -11.68
C PRO A 55 13.74 14.32 -10.54
N THR A 56 12.65 13.66 -10.13
CA THR A 56 11.92 14.05 -8.92
C THR A 56 12.56 13.36 -7.72
N GLU A 57 13.54 14.04 -7.10
CA GLU A 57 14.11 13.65 -5.80
C GLU A 57 13.01 13.45 -4.75
N THR A 58 12.60 12.20 -4.56
CA THR A 58 11.75 11.83 -3.42
C THR A 58 12.65 11.42 -2.27
N ARG A 59 13.02 12.45 -1.51
CA ARG A 59 13.64 12.45 -0.18
C ARG A 59 13.29 11.22 0.66
N ASP A 60 14.25 10.32 0.84
CA ASP A 60 14.30 9.46 2.03
C ASP A 60 15.11 10.21 3.10
N LYS A 61 14.38 10.89 4.00
CA LYS A 61 14.98 11.41 5.24
C LYS A 61 15.02 10.27 6.25
N GLY A 62 16.20 9.69 6.43
CA GLY A 62 16.43 8.71 7.49
C GLY A 62 17.90 8.41 7.67
N THR A 63 18.51 9.01 8.69
CA THR A 63 19.73 8.54 9.37
C THR A 63 21.05 8.53 8.58
N ASP A 64 21.68 9.69 8.41
CA ASP A 64 23.14 9.79 8.59
C ASP A 64 23.53 11.21 9.03
N SER A 65 23.47 11.46 10.33
CA SER A 65 24.02 12.67 10.96
C SER A 65 24.92 12.28 12.14
N SER A 66 25.73 11.23 11.97
CA SER A 66 26.59 10.74 13.06
C SER A 66 28.09 10.67 12.77
N TYR A 67 28.58 11.05 11.57
CA TYR A 67 30.01 10.92 11.25
C TYR A 67 30.60 12.04 10.39
N ARG A 68 30.55 13.33 10.78
CA ARG A 68 31.60 14.30 10.34
C ARG A 68 31.63 15.64 11.09
N LYS A 69 32.03 15.64 12.36
CA LYS A 69 32.74 16.80 12.94
C LYS A 69 33.75 16.33 13.99
N LYS A 70 35.00 16.23 13.57
CA LYS A 70 36.20 16.39 14.40
C LYS A 70 37.23 17.13 13.56
#